data_AF-A0A1I8NHN3-F1
#
_entry.id   AF-A0A1I8NHN3-F1
#
_cell.length_a   1.000
_cell.length_b   1.000
_cell.length_c   1.000
_cell.angle_alpha   90.00
_cell.angle_beta   90.00
_cell.angle_gamma   90.00
#
_symmetry.space_group_name_H-M   'P 1'
#
loop_
_entity.id
_entity.type
_entity.pdbx_description
1 polymer ?
#
loop_
_entity_poly.entity_id
_entity_poly.type
_entity_poly.pdbx_seq_one_letter_code
_entity_poly.pdbx_strand_id
1 'polypeptide(L)'
;CAPCHSSCATCNGSAESQCITCRSGRFAHDGKCLNSCPDGYYADKKRQECVACPTGCATCTTNGFCLTCQDNWTRNKKGKCIITGSENCDESEYYDNNHCHPCHSTCETCDGPTESNCLSCPQSLLLQNNHCVSTCDDGYYMEAGVCAKCLHTCTQCVSRMNCTACAKGLQLQSGECRTTCADGYYSDRGTCAKCYLSCHTCSGPRRDQCVQCPSGWQLAGGECHPECPEGFYKSEFGCQKCHHYCKTCN
;
A
#
# COMPACT_ATOMS: atom_id res chain seq x y z
N CYS A 1 18.08 -15.69 8.16
CA CYS A 1 17.23 -14.51 7.91
C CYS A 1 17.48 -13.51 9.04
N ALA A 2 17.56 -12.21 8.75
CA ALA A 2 17.67 -11.18 9.78
C ALA A 2 16.26 -10.69 10.18
N PRO A 3 16.02 -10.36 11.47
CA PRO A 3 14.73 -9.83 11.89
C PRO A 3 14.51 -8.42 11.32
N CYS A 4 13.24 -8.07 11.11
CA CYS A 4 12.85 -6.70 10.80
C CYS A 4 13.20 -5.75 11.96
N HIS A 5 13.33 -4.46 11.65
CA HIS A 5 13.39 -3.43 12.68
C HIS A 5 12.16 -3.52 13.62
N SER A 6 12.33 -3.15 14.88
CA SER A 6 11.33 -3.34 15.95
C SER A 6 10.03 -2.58 15.71
N SER A 7 10.02 -1.57 14.85
CA SER A 7 8.83 -0.81 14.46
C SER A 7 8.03 -1.45 13.32
N CYS A 8 8.64 -2.34 12.52
CA CYS A 8 7.98 -2.99 11.39
C CYS A 8 7.27 -4.29 11.83
N ALA A 9 6.11 -4.56 11.24
CA ALA A 9 5.47 -5.87 11.26
C ALA A 9 6.04 -6.77 10.15
N THR A 10 6.25 -6.19 8.96
CA THR A 10 6.93 -6.85 7.84
C THR A 10 7.95 -5.89 7.21
N CYS A 11 8.97 -6.43 6.55
CA CYS A 11 10.08 -5.65 6.01
C CYS A 11 10.72 -6.32 4.80
N ASN A 12 11.41 -5.55 3.98
CA ASN A 12 12.29 -6.05 2.92
C ASN A 12 13.79 -5.99 3.30
N GLY A 13 14.08 -5.59 4.53
CA GLY A 13 15.42 -5.53 5.11
C GLY A 13 15.36 -5.15 6.59
N SER A 14 16.51 -5.17 7.27
CA SER A 14 16.60 -4.98 8.72
C SER A 14 16.68 -3.52 9.16
N ALA A 15 16.89 -2.57 8.24
CA ALA A 15 16.97 -1.15 8.57
C ALA A 15 15.60 -0.56 8.92
N GLU A 16 15.58 0.53 9.69
CA GLU A 16 14.34 1.22 10.07
C GLU A 16 13.56 1.80 8.87
N SER A 17 14.25 2.13 7.78
CA SER A 17 13.67 2.61 6.51
C SER A 17 13.27 1.50 5.54
N GLN A 18 13.32 0.25 5.98
CA GLN A 18 13.01 -0.94 5.17
C GLN A 18 11.72 -1.63 5.64
N CYS A 19 10.84 -0.89 6.34
CA CYS A 19 9.53 -1.39 6.73
C CYS A 19 8.59 -1.45 5.52
N ILE A 20 7.83 -2.53 5.44
CA ILE A 20 6.71 -2.68 4.50
C ILE A 20 5.40 -2.44 5.22
N THR A 21 5.14 -3.12 6.33
CA THR A 21 3.96 -2.84 7.16
C THR A 21 4.38 -2.51 8.58
N CYS A 22 3.58 -1.69 9.23
CA CYS A 22 3.85 -1.22 10.58
C CYS A 22 3.16 -2.08 11.62
N ARG A 23 3.80 -2.21 12.79
CA ARG A 23 3.13 -2.80 13.95
C ARG A 23 1.97 -1.90 14.39
N SER A 24 1.00 -2.49 15.07
CA SER A 24 -0.20 -1.80 15.54
C SER A 24 0.14 -0.49 16.27
N GLY A 25 -0.56 0.59 15.91
CA GLY A 25 -0.38 1.92 16.50
C GLY A 25 0.73 2.76 15.87
N ARG A 26 1.34 2.31 14.77
CA ARG A 26 2.33 3.06 13.99
C ARG A 26 1.84 3.31 12.57
N PHE A 27 2.37 4.38 11.95
CA PHE A 27 1.97 4.86 10.64
C PHE A 27 3.16 4.79 9.67
N ALA A 28 2.92 4.25 8.48
CA ALA A 28 3.91 4.19 7.41
C ALA A 28 4.22 5.59 6.86
N HIS A 29 5.50 5.90 6.71
CA HIS A 29 5.98 7.13 6.07
C HIS A 29 7.40 6.90 5.53
N ASP A 30 7.58 7.00 4.21
CA ASP A 30 8.86 6.85 3.52
C ASP A 30 9.68 5.61 3.96
N GLY A 31 9.01 4.46 3.99
CA GLY A 31 9.62 3.17 4.37
C GLY A 31 9.88 3.00 5.88
N LYS A 32 9.50 3.97 6.70
CA LYS A 32 9.60 3.93 8.16
C LYS A 32 8.22 3.76 8.80
N CYS A 33 8.22 3.26 10.04
CA CYS A 33 7.02 3.14 10.87
C CYS A 33 7.08 4.07 12.08
N LEU A 34 6.38 5.19 11.99
CA LEU A 34 6.42 6.28 12.97
C LEU A 34 5.29 6.15 14.01
N ASN A 35 5.53 6.60 15.24
CA ASN A 35 4.47 6.69 16.27
C ASN A 35 3.52 7.88 16.02
N SER A 36 4.06 8.97 15.47
CA SER A 36 3.34 10.19 15.12
C SER A 36 3.83 10.67 13.75
N CYS A 37 2.93 11.22 12.94
CA CYS A 37 3.29 11.78 11.66
C CYS A 37 4.02 13.12 11.82
N PRO A 38 4.97 13.44 10.93
CA PRO A 38 5.64 14.74 10.94
C PRO A 38 4.68 15.88 10.57
N ASP A 39 5.09 17.12 10.84
CA ASP A 39 4.35 18.31 10.41
C ASP A 39 4.10 18.28 8.89
N GLY A 40 2.96 18.83 8.46
CA GLY A 40 2.48 18.69 7.10
C GLY A 40 1.80 17.34 6.78
N TYR A 41 1.73 16.41 7.74
CA TYR A 41 1.05 15.13 7.58
C TYR A 41 0.15 14.81 8.76
N TYR A 42 -0.94 14.07 8.51
CA TYR A 42 -1.79 13.51 9.55
C TYR A 42 -1.80 11.99 9.52
N ALA A 43 -2.08 11.39 10.67
CA ALA A 43 -2.17 9.96 10.84
C ALA A 43 -3.52 9.42 10.36
N ASP A 44 -3.55 8.77 9.20
CA ASP A 44 -4.75 8.11 8.67
C ASP A 44 -4.85 6.69 9.24
N LYS A 45 -5.79 6.47 10.16
CA LYS A 45 -6.00 5.16 10.80
C LYS A 45 -6.54 4.10 9.85
N LYS A 46 -7.24 4.48 8.78
CA LYS A 46 -7.80 3.53 7.80
C LYS A 46 -6.71 3.02 6.88
N ARG A 47 -5.76 3.88 6.51
CA ARG A 47 -4.60 3.53 5.68
C ARG A 47 -3.40 3.02 6.49
N GLN A 48 -3.35 3.32 7.79
CA GLN A 48 -2.18 3.08 8.65
C GLN A 48 -0.91 3.76 8.11
N GLU A 49 -1.05 4.98 7.57
CA GLU A 49 0.04 5.75 6.98
C GLU A 49 -0.11 7.26 7.27
N CYS A 50 0.97 8.00 7.06
CA CYS A 50 0.98 9.45 7.14
C CYS A 50 0.55 10.03 5.80
N VAL A 51 -0.57 10.75 5.81
CA VAL A 51 -1.16 11.39 4.62
C VAL A 51 -0.92 12.89 4.70
N ALA A 52 -0.54 13.51 3.59
CA ALA A 52 -0.26 14.94 3.54
C ALA A 52 -1.50 15.76 3.93
N CYS A 53 -1.27 16.87 4.64
CA CYS A 53 -2.30 17.86 4.92
C CYS A 53 -2.77 18.54 3.61
N PRO A 54 -3.97 19.13 3.60
CA PRO A 54 -4.45 19.89 2.44
C PRO A 54 -3.48 21.03 2.05
N THR A 55 -3.52 21.45 0.79
CA THR A 55 -2.70 22.56 0.28
C THR A 55 -2.80 23.81 1.17
N GLY A 56 -1.66 24.45 1.41
CA GLY A 56 -1.55 25.64 2.27
C GLY A 56 -1.68 25.35 3.77
N CYS A 57 -1.87 24.10 4.17
CA CYS A 57 -1.98 23.70 5.57
C CYS A 57 -0.61 23.26 6.13
N ALA A 58 -0.23 23.81 7.27
CA ALA A 58 1.00 23.44 7.99
C ALA A 58 0.75 22.25 8.95
N THR A 59 -0.36 22.27 9.68
CA THR A 59 -0.76 21.16 10.57
C THR A 59 -2.25 20.87 10.42
N CYS A 60 -2.62 19.59 10.46
CA CYS A 60 -4.01 19.16 10.29
C CYS A 60 -4.40 18.04 11.25
N THR A 61 -5.70 17.91 11.48
CA THR A 61 -6.29 16.84 12.30
C THR A 61 -6.20 15.49 11.59
N THR A 62 -6.49 14.40 12.32
CA THR A 62 -6.52 13.03 11.78
C THR A 62 -7.53 12.79 10.64
N ASN A 63 -8.41 13.75 10.38
CA ASN A 63 -9.37 13.71 9.26
C ASN A 63 -9.00 14.71 8.15
N GLY A 64 -7.78 15.25 8.16
CA GLY A 64 -7.32 16.22 7.18
C GLY A 64 -7.85 17.65 7.38
N PHE A 65 -8.64 17.95 8.42
CA PHE A 65 -9.05 19.34 8.68
C PHE A 65 -7.86 20.18 9.12
N CYS A 66 -7.66 21.31 8.44
CA CYS A 66 -6.52 22.17 8.72
C CYS A 66 -6.65 22.90 10.06
N LEU A 67 -5.59 22.88 10.86
CA LEU A 67 -5.48 23.55 12.15
C LEU A 67 -4.72 24.88 12.01
N THR A 68 -3.54 24.83 11.41
CA THR A 68 -2.70 26.00 11.13
C THR A 68 -2.32 26.06 9.66
N CYS A 69 -2.34 27.26 9.08
CA CYS A 69 -1.92 27.47 7.70
C CYS A 69 -0.40 27.71 7.62
N GLN A 70 0.17 27.48 6.44
CA GLN A 70 1.55 27.82 6.12
C GLN A 70 1.73 29.35 6.08
N ASP A 71 2.98 29.81 6.03
CA ASP A 71 3.28 31.22 5.90
C ASP A 71 2.66 31.80 4.62
N ASN A 72 2.07 33.00 4.71
CA ASN A 72 1.28 33.65 3.65
C ASN A 72 -0.07 33.00 3.31
N TRP A 73 -0.57 32.12 4.18
CA TRP A 73 -1.91 31.58 4.09
C TRP A 73 -2.75 31.94 5.33
N THR A 74 -4.03 32.23 5.14
CA THR A 74 -5.01 32.46 6.21
C THR A 74 -6.18 31.50 6.09
N ARG A 75 -6.79 31.16 7.24
CA ARG A 75 -7.94 30.26 7.28
C ARG A 75 -9.22 31.03 6.98
N ASN A 76 -9.94 30.62 5.93
CA ASN A 76 -11.22 31.22 5.58
C ASN A 76 -12.37 30.77 6.50
N LYS A 77 -13.56 31.34 6.31
CA LYS A 77 -14.78 31.01 7.09
C LYS A 77 -15.21 29.54 7.00
N LYS A 78 -14.79 28.83 5.93
CA LYS A 78 -15.05 27.40 5.71
C LYS A 78 -13.95 26.50 6.32
N GLY A 79 -12.95 27.06 7.01
CA GLY A 79 -11.87 26.32 7.64
C GLY A 79 -10.75 25.86 6.68
N LYS A 80 -10.75 26.31 5.42
CA LYS A 80 -9.69 26.03 4.44
C LYS A 80 -8.62 27.13 4.49
N CYS A 81 -7.37 26.77 4.25
CA CYS A 81 -6.33 27.77 4.03
C CYS A 81 -6.47 28.34 2.63
N ILE A 82 -6.44 29.67 2.53
CA ILE A 82 -6.37 30.44 1.29
C ILE A 82 -5.18 31.41 1.40
N ILE A 83 -4.70 31.94 0.28
CA ILE A 83 -3.62 32.93 0.29
C ILE A 83 -4.07 34.18 1.05
N THR A 84 -3.19 34.72 1.89
CA THR A 84 -3.44 35.96 2.62
C THR A 84 -3.72 37.10 1.65
N GLY A 85 -4.86 37.78 1.81
CA GLY A 85 -5.29 38.87 0.92
C GLY A 85 -6.34 38.46 -0.11
N SER A 86 -6.55 37.16 -0.34
CA SER A 86 -7.61 36.64 -1.22
C SER A 86 -9.04 36.79 -0.67
N GLU A 87 -9.25 37.56 0.40
CA GLU A 87 -10.56 37.70 1.06
C GLU A 87 -11.64 38.34 0.16
N ASN A 88 -11.20 39.18 -0.79
CA ASN A 88 -12.06 39.89 -1.73
C ASN A 88 -11.95 39.35 -3.16
N CYS A 89 -11.21 38.26 -3.38
CA CYS A 89 -11.11 37.62 -4.68
C CYS A 89 -12.22 36.57 -4.82
N ASP A 90 -12.71 36.37 -6.05
CA ASP A 90 -13.63 35.28 -6.33
C ASP A 90 -12.92 33.92 -6.19
N GLU A 91 -13.68 32.83 -5.99
CA GLU A 91 -13.07 31.49 -5.83
C GLU A 91 -12.26 31.05 -7.06
N SER A 92 -12.54 31.61 -8.24
CA SER A 92 -11.83 31.40 -9.50
C SER A 92 -10.67 32.39 -9.75
N GLU A 93 -10.23 33.09 -8.72
CA GLU A 93 -9.13 34.06 -8.78
C GLU A 93 -8.08 33.79 -7.70
N TYR A 94 -6.82 34.08 -8.00
CA TYR A 94 -5.74 34.13 -7.02
C TYR A 94 -5.35 35.59 -6.74
N TYR A 95 -4.79 35.82 -5.54
CA TYR A 95 -4.33 37.13 -5.13
C TYR A 95 -2.83 37.29 -5.43
N ASP A 96 -2.48 38.33 -6.17
CA ASP A 96 -1.08 38.71 -6.42
C ASP A 96 -0.97 40.24 -6.54
N ASN A 97 0.10 40.82 -5.99
CA ASN A 97 0.39 42.26 -6.07
C ASN A 97 -0.82 43.18 -5.79
N ASN A 98 -1.59 42.89 -4.73
CA ASN A 98 -2.79 43.65 -4.33
C ASN A 98 -3.96 43.63 -5.34
N HIS A 99 -3.96 42.70 -6.29
CA HIS A 99 -5.03 42.52 -7.26
C HIS A 99 -5.46 41.05 -7.31
N CYS A 100 -6.71 40.83 -7.74
CA CYS A 100 -7.22 39.50 -8.03
C CYS A 100 -7.02 39.19 -9.50
N HIS A 101 -6.48 38.03 -9.79
CA HIS A 101 -6.16 37.57 -11.13
C HIS A 101 -6.87 36.23 -11.37
N PRO A 102 -7.44 36.01 -12.58
CA PRO A 102 -8.13 34.77 -12.87
C PRO A 102 -7.17 33.58 -12.81
N CYS A 103 -7.68 32.45 -12.35
CA CYS A 103 -6.97 31.18 -12.37
C CYS A 103 -6.60 30.76 -13.79
N HIS A 104 -5.61 29.88 -13.89
CA HIS A 104 -5.34 29.19 -15.15
C HIS A 104 -6.60 28.48 -15.65
N SER A 105 -6.84 28.52 -16.97
CA SER A 105 -8.08 28.03 -17.59
C SER A 105 -8.41 26.54 -17.33
N THR A 106 -7.44 25.75 -16.88
CA THR A 106 -7.62 24.34 -16.50
C THR A 106 -8.12 24.16 -15.07
N CYS A 107 -7.98 25.17 -14.21
CA CYS A 107 -8.39 25.15 -12.82
C CYS A 107 -9.79 25.75 -12.65
N GLU A 108 -10.55 25.25 -11.68
CA GLU A 108 -11.79 25.90 -11.24
C GLU A 108 -11.50 26.91 -10.12
N THR A 109 -10.63 26.53 -9.18
CA THR A 109 -10.09 27.40 -8.13
C THR A 109 -8.58 27.21 -8.04
N CYS A 110 -7.83 28.21 -7.57
CA CYS A 110 -6.37 28.16 -7.57
C CYS A 110 -5.73 28.99 -6.44
N ASP A 111 -4.44 28.76 -6.22
CA ASP A 111 -3.58 29.54 -5.33
C ASP A 111 -2.48 30.32 -6.06
N GLY A 112 -2.54 30.35 -7.39
CA GLY A 112 -1.50 30.94 -8.23
C GLY A 112 -1.81 30.85 -9.73
N PRO A 113 -0.89 31.37 -10.57
CA PRO A 113 -1.16 31.64 -11.99
C PRO A 113 -1.12 30.42 -12.90
N THR A 114 -0.47 29.33 -12.49
CA THR A 114 -0.13 28.23 -13.40
C THR A 114 -1.12 27.07 -13.34
N GLU A 115 -1.04 26.15 -14.30
CA GLU A 115 -1.80 24.89 -14.28
C GLU A 115 -1.44 23.97 -13.08
N SER A 116 -0.34 24.27 -12.38
CA SER A 116 0.15 23.60 -11.17
C SER A 116 -0.38 24.19 -9.87
N ASN A 117 -1.21 25.22 -9.97
CA ASN A 117 -1.75 25.96 -8.84
C ASN A 117 -3.23 25.66 -8.60
N CYS A 118 -3.78 24.60 -9.19
CA CYS A 118 -5.19 24.28 -9.02
C CYS A 118 -5.47 23.77 -7.59
N LEU A 119 -6.52 24.32 -6.97
CA LEU A 119 -7.08 23.84 -5.70
C LEU A 119 -8.35 23.00 -5.91
N SER A 120 -9.05 23.21 -7.03
CA SER A 120 -10.14 22.37 -7.52
C SER A 120 -10.17 22.38 -9.04
N CYS A 121 -10.88 21.39 -9.59
CA CYS A 121 -10.97 21.16 -11.02
C CYS A 121 -12.42 21.23 -11.49
N PRO A 122 -12.67 21.68 -12.73
CA PRO A 122 -13.98 21.56 -13.35
C PRO A 122 -14.51 20.12 -13.28
N GLN A 123 -15.83 19.93 -13.27
CA GLN A 123 -16.48 18.62 -13.02
C GLN A 123 -16.01 17.45 -13.91
N SER A 124 -15.44 17.72 -15.08
CA SER A 124 -14.92 16.70 -16.00
C SER A 124 -13.46 16.30 -15.76
N LEU A 125 -12.77 16.95 -14.82
CA LEU A 125 -11.36 16.74 -14.51
C LEU A 125 -11.17 16.35 -13.05
N LEU A 126 -10.00 15.78 -12.75
CA LEU A 126 -9.62 15.25 -11.45
C LEU A 126 -8.45 16.05 -10.89
N LEU A 127 -8.50 16.39 -9.60
CA LEU A 127 -7.39 17.06 -8.95
C LEU A 127 -6.30 16.05 -8.56
N GLN A 128 -5.06 16.29 -9.00
CA GLN A 128 -3.89 15.51 -8.65
C GLN A 128 -2.68 16.43 -8.43
N ASN A 129 -2.11 16.43 -7.21
CA ASN A 129 -0.92 17.23 -6.87
C ASN A 129 -0.99 18.70 -7.33
N ASN A 130 -2.15 19.35 -7.16
CA ASN A 130 -2.44 20.72 -7.60
C ASN A 130 -2.56 20.95 -9.11
N HIS A 131 -2.73 19.89 -9.91
CA HIS A 131 -3.06 19.96 -11.33
C HIS A 131 -4.38 19.27 -11.62
N CYS A 132 -5.03 19.69 -12.71
CA CYS A 132 -6.25 19.04 -13.19
C CYS A 132 -5.92 18.08 -14.34
N VAL A 133 -6.23 16.80 -14.15
CA VAL A 133 -5.98 15.72 -15.12
C VAL A 133 -7.28 15.05 -15.53
N SER A 134 -7.35 14.53 -16.76
CA SER A 134 -8.53 13.78 -17.23
C SER A 134 -8.60 12.36 -16.66
N THR A 135 -7.44 11.80 -16.32
CA THR A 135 -7.26 10.46 -15.77
C THR A 135 -6.14 10.50 -14.74
N CYS A 136 -6.29 9.77 -13.64
CA CYS A 136 -5.23 9.69 -12.64
C CYS A 136 -4.00 8.98 -13.21
N ASP A 137 -2.83 9.43 -12.78
CA ASP A 137 -1.57 8.79 -13.16
C ASP A 137 -1.41 7.42 -12.47
N ASP A 138 -0.46 6.65 -12.98
CA ASP A 138 0.00 5.41 -12.37
C ASP A 138 0.28 5.57 -10.87
N GLY A 139 -0.25 4.65 -10.06
CA GLY A 139 -0.14 4.72 -8.60
C GLY A 139 -1.17 5.63 -7.92
N TYR A 140 -2.16 6.11 -8.65
CA TYR A 140 -3.33 6.83 -8.12
C TYR A 140 -4.64 6.17 -8.61
N TYR A 141 -5.72 6.38 -7.87
CA TYR A 141 -7.07 5.98 -8.28
C TYR A 141 -8.05 7.15 -8.07
N MET A 142 -9.13 7.15 -8.85
CA MET A 142 -10.18 8.16 -8.74
C MET A 142 -11.01 7.92 -7.47
N GLU A 143 -11.11 8.95 -6.63
CA GLU A 143 -11.99 8.98 -5.47
C GLU A 143 -12.64 10.35 -5.34
N ALA A 144 -13.96 10.44 -5.50
CA ALA A 144 -14.73 11.67 -5.30
C ALA A 144 -14.18 12.91 -6.04
N GLY A 145 -13.78 12.77 -7.31
CA GLY A 145 -13.28 13.88 -8.13
C GLY A 145 -11.82 14.26 -7.89
N VAL A 146 -11.09 13.49 -7.07
CA VAL A 146 -9.65 13.65 -6.88
C VAL A 146 -8.90 12.35 -7.20
N CYS A 147 -7.62 12.47 -7.50
CA CYS A 147 -6.72 11.34 -7.65
C CYS A 147 -6.05 11.04 -6.31
N ALA A 148 -6.54 9.99 -5.65
CA ALA A 148 -5.99 9.52 -4.38
C ALA A 148 -4.86 8.52 -4.64
N LYS A 149 -3.71 8.73 -4.00
CA LYS A 149 -2.55 7.84 -4.14
C LYS A 149 -2.87 6.43 -3.63
N CYS A 150 -2.40 5.38 -4.29
CA CYS A 150 -2.50 4.01 -3.78
C CYS A 150 -1.83 3.85 -2.40
N LEU A 151 -2.17 2.78 -1.68
CA LEU A 151 -1.42 2.39 -0.48
C LEU A 151 0.05 2.21 -0.83
N HIS A 152 0.96 2.54 0.08
CA HIS A 152 2.41 2.51 -0.17
C HIS A 152 2.97 1.13 -0.55
N THR A 153 2.24 0.05 -0.28
CA THR A 153 2.58 -1.33 -0.70
C THR A 153 2.26 -1.61 -2.17
N CYS A 154 1.57 -0.69 -2.85
CA CYS A 154 1.04 -0.87 -4.20
C CYS A 154 1.62 0.16 -5.17
N THR A 155 1.96 -0.30 -6.37
CA THR A 155 2.36 0.58 -7.48
C THR A 155 1.19 0.92 -8.38
N GLN A 156 0.13 0.09 -8.36
CA GLN A 156 -1.12 0.33 -9.09
C GLN A 156 -2.30 -0.17 -8.27
N CYS A 157 -3.43 0.54 -8.37
CA CYS A 157 -4.66 0.17 -7.68
C CYS A 157 -5.89 0.75 -8.40
N VAL A 158 -7.04 0.09 -8.21
CA VAL A 158 -8.35 0.59 -8.68
C VAL A 158 -9.17 1.20 -7.55
N SER A 159 -8.79 0.92 -6.31
CA SER A 159 -9.31 1.55 -5.11
C SER A 159 -8.29 1.41 -3.99
N ARG A 160 -8.53 2.12 -2.87
CA ARG A 160 -7.74 1.99 -1.64
C ARG A 160 -7.43 0.55 -1.21
N MET A 161 -8.37 -0.38 -1.38
CA MET A 161 -8.24 -1.77 -0.91
C MET A 161 -7.94 -2.78 -2.01
N ASN A 162 -7.82 -2.32 -3.26
CA ASN A 162 -7.73 -3.22 -4.41
C ASN A 162 -6.57 -2.79 -5.30
N CYS A 163 -5.42 -3.36 -4.99
CA CYS A 163 -4.19 -3.20 -5.75
C CYS A 163 -4.16 -4.15 -6.93
N THR A 164 -3.58 -3.69 -8.03
CA THR A 164 -3.40 -4.45 -9.26
C THR A 164 -1.94 -4.72 -9.57
N ALA A 165 -1.03 -3.95 -8.95
CA ALA A 165 0.41 -4.23 -8.96
C ALA A 165 1.04 -3.83 -7.63
N CYS A 166 2.01 -4.62 -7.19
CA CYS A 166 2.68 -4.44 -5.91
C CYS A 166 4.07 -3.84 -6.06
N ALA A 167 4.52 -3.16 -5.01
CA ALA A 167 5.91 -2.73 -4.91
C ALA A 167 6.86 -3.94 -4.97
N LYS A 168 8.09 -3.69 -5.43
CA LYS A 168 9.09 -4.75 -5.64
C LYS A 168 9.31 -5.61 -4.38
N GLY A 169 9.26 -6.93 -4.55
CA GLY A 169 9.45 -7.90 -3.47
C GLY A 169 8.16 -8.33 -2.77
N LEU A 170 7.02 -7.70 -3.09
CA LEU A 170 5.70 -8.09 -2.60
C LEU A 170 4.98 -8.98 -3.61
N GLN A 171 3.99 -9.71 -3.09
CA GLN A 171 3.16 -10.65 -3.81
C GLN A 171 1.71 -10.18 -3.79
N LEU A 172 1.10 -10.07 -4.96
CA LEU A 172 -0.31 -9.73 -5.09
C LEU A 172 -1.18 -10.94 -4.74
N GLN A 173 -2.10 -10.76 -3.79
CA GLN A 173 -3.07 -11.77 -3.41
C GLN A 173 -4.42 -11.10 -3.13
N SER A 174 -5.44 -11.41 -3.94
CA SER A 174 -6.81 -10.93 -3.74
C SER A 174 -6.93 -9.39 -3.59
N GLY A 175 -6.14 -8.63 -4.36
CA GLY A 175 -6.13 -7.16 -4.30
C GLY A 175 -5.24 -6.57 -3.20
N GLU A 176 -4.50 -7.38 -2.44
CA GLU A 176 -3.59 -6.94 -1.39
C GLU A 176 -2.16 -7.37 -1.68
N CYS A 177 -1.19 -6.51 -1.33
CA CYS A 177 0.23 -6.78 -1.50
C CYS A 177 0.85 -7.29 -0.19
N ARG A 178 1.42 -8.50 -0.22
CA ARG A 178 1.93 -9.21 0.96
C ARG A 178 3.40 -9.59 0.78
N THR A 179 4.17 -9.69 1.86
CA THR A 179 5.57 -10.16 1.79
C THR A 179 5.68 -11.64 1.47
N THR A 180 4.73 -12.43 1.98
CA THR A 180 4.63 -13.86 1.79
C THR A 180 3.20 -14.20 1.44
N CYS A 181 3.02 -15.11 0.49
CA CYS A 181 1.70 -15.66 0.19
C CYS A 181 1.14 -16.39 1.40
N ALA A 182 -0.18 -16.35 1.55
CA ALA A 182 -0.86 -17.15 2.57
C ALA A 182 -0.63 -18.66 2.32
N ASP A 183 -0.77 -19.47 3.39
CA ASP A 183 -0.73 -20.93 3.26
C ASP A 183 -1.72 -21.42 2.19
N GLY A 184 -1.31 -22.46 1.45
CA GLY A 184 -2.02 -22.94 0.27
C GLY A 184 -1.73 -22.16 -1.01
N TYR A 185 -0.81 -21.18 -0.97
CA TYR A 185 -0.35 -20.44 -2.15
C TYR A 185 1.18 -20.39 -2.22
N TYR A 186 1.72 -20.24 -3.42
CA TYR A 186 3.13 -19.99 -3.68
C TYR A 186 3.30 -18.69 -4.49
N SER A 187 4.48 -18.10 -4.41
CA SER A 187 4.84 -16.92 -5.21
C SER A 187 5.13 -17.34 -6.64
N ASP A 188 4.35 -16.83 -7.59
CA ASP A 188 4.60 -16.92 -9.02
C ASP A 188 4.74 -15.51 -9.60
N ARG A 189 5.98 -15.11 -9.90
CA ARG A 189 6.32 -13.83 -10.55
C ARG A 189 5.64 -12.59 -9.91
N GLY A 190 5.57 -12.53 -8.58
CA GLY A 190 4.96 -11.39 -7.88
C GLY A 190 3.46 -11.53 -7.61
N THR A 191 2.84 -12.68 -7.91
CA THR A 191 1.44 -12.98 -7.64
C THR A 191 1.33 -14.30 -6.87
N CYS A 192 0.40 -14.39 -5.92
CA CYS A 192 0.16 -15.61 -5.17
C CYS A 192 -0.75 -16.56 -5.95
N ALA A 193 -0.19 -17.67 -6.43
CA ALA A 193 -0.90 -18.74 -7.12
C ALA A 193 -1.19 -19.90 -6.18
N LYS A 194 -2.31 -20.60 -6.36
CA LYS A 194 -2.71 -21.72 -5.49
C LYS A 194 -1.77 -22.91 -5.63
N CYS A 195 -1.50 -23.57 -4.51
CA CYS A 195 -0.87 -24.88 -4.47
C CYS A 195 -1.77 -25.96 -5.09
N TYR A 196 -1.17 -27.11 -5.39
CA TYR A 196 -1.95 -28.32 -5.67
C TYR A 196 -2.80 -28.71 -4.45
N LEU A 197 -4.01 -29.22 -4.69
CA LEU A 197 -5.04 -29.41 -3.65
C LEU A 197 -4.61 -30.31 -2.47
N SER A 198 -3.67 -31.23 -2.69
CA SER A 198 -3.17 -32.11 -1.62
C SER A 198 -2.11 -31.46 -0.71
N CYS A 199 -1.61 -30.27 -1.04
CA CYS A 199 -0.60 -29.58 -0.24
C CYS A 199 -1.26 -28.61 0.76
N HIS A 200 -0.70 -28.51 1.96
CA HIS A 200 -1.01 -27.40 2.86
C HIS A 200 -0.17 -26.16 2.53
N THR A 201 1.12 -26.34 2.28
CA THR A 201 2.01 -25.32 1.69
C THR A 201 2.84 -25.94 0.56
N CYS A 202 3.30 -25.12 -0.39
CA CYS A 202 4.01 -25.62 -1.56
C CYS A 202 5.09 -24.64 -2.05
N SER A 203 6.01 -25.16 -2.86
CA SER A 203 7.03 -24.38 -3.57
C SER A 203 6.67 -24.11 -5.04
N GLY A 204 5.57 -24.70 -5.53
CA GLY A 204 5.12 -24.60 -6.91
C GLY A 204 3.76 -25.28 -7.13
N PRO A 205 3.26 -25.30 -8.37
CA PRO A 205 1.90 -25.73 -8.68
C PRO A 205 1.72 -27.26 -8.73
N ARG A 206 2.80 -28.03 -8.77
CA ARG A 206 2.71 -29.49 -8.99
C ARG A 206 2.49 -30.25 -7.70
N ARG A 207 1.94 -31.46 -7.83
CA ARG A 207 1.62 -32.36 -6.71
C ARG A 207 2.83 -32.83 -5.90
N ASP A 208 4.01 -32.85 -6.54
CA ASP A 208 5.32 -33.23 -5.99
C ASP A 208 6.12 -32.04 -5.45
N GLN A 209 5.48 -30.86 -5.36
CA GLN A 209 6.10 -29.62 -4.86
C GLN A 209 5.50 -29.18 -3.53
N CYS A 210 4.86 -30.08 -2.79
CA CYS A 210 4.39 -29.80 -1.44
C CYS A 210 5.59 -29.60 -0.49
N VAL A 211 5.46 -28.64 0.41
CA VAL A 211 6.44 -28.37 1.49
C VAL A 211 5.87 -28.83 2.82
N GLN A 212 4.57 -28.65 3.05
CA GLN A 212 3.84 -29.19 4.19
C GLN A 212 2.53 -29.82 3.74
N CYS A 213 2.12 -30.88 4.42
CA CYS A 213 0.88 -31.59 4.16
C CYS A 213 -0.22 -31.17 5.13
N PRO A 214 -1.50 -31.33 4.75
CA PRO A 214 -2.62 -31.16 5.68
C PRO A 214 -2.48 -32.07 6.90
N SER A 215 -3.10 -31.71 8.02
CA SER A 215 -3.07 -32.50 9.25
C SER A 215 -3.47 -33.96 9.01
N GLY A 216 -2.67 -34.89 9.51
CA GLY A 216 -2.87 -36.33 9.34
C GLY A 216 -2.20 -36.94 8.10
N TRP A 217 -1.75 -36.12 7.14
CA TRP A 217 -1.06 -36.58 5.94
C TRP A 217 0.46 -36.55 6.13
N GLN A 218 1.17 -37.42 5.43
CA GLN A 218 2.62 -37.56 5.47
C GLN A 218 3.24 -37.03 4.16
N LEU A 219 4.34 -36.28 4.28
CA LEU A 219 5.13 -35.84 3.15
C LEU A 219 6.09 -36.95 2.72
N ALA A 220 6.02 -37.37 1.46
CA ALA A 220 6.91 -38.35 0.85
C ALA A 220 7.39 -37.83 -0.51
N GLY A 221 8.69 -37.51 -0.63
CA GLY A 221 9.27 -37.08 -1.90
C GLY A 221 8.64 -35.82 -2.52
N GLY A 222 8.09 -34.92 -1.70
CA GLY A 222 7.41 -33.71 -2.15
C GLY A 222 5.91 -33.90 -2.43
N GLU A 223 5.38 -35.11 -2.31
CA GLU A 223 3.95 -35.41 -2.40
C GLU A 223 3.34 -35.66 -1.02
N CYS A 224 2.06 -35.32 -0.87
CA CYS A 224 1.31 -35.60 0.36
C CYS A 224 0.45 -36.85 0.19
N HIS A 225 0.60 -37.79 1.14
CA HIS A 225 -0.14 -39.05 1.18
C HIS A 225 -0.80 -39.26 2.55
N PRO A 226 -1.94 -39.98 2.64
CA PRO A 226 -2.53 -40.33 3.94
C PRO A 226 -1.61 -41.21 4.81
N GLU A 227 -0.86 -42.11 4.17
CA GLU A 227 0.14 -43.01 4.79
C GLU A 227 1.41 -43.06 3.93
N CYS A 228 2.53 -43.53 4.49
CA CYS A 228 3.77 -43.62 3.71
C CYS A 228 3.63 -44.66 2.57
N PRO A 229 3.90 -44.27 1.32
CA PRO A 229 3.84 -45.19 0.18
C PRO A 229 4.94 -46.26 0.24
N GLU A 230 4.83 -47.31 -0.58
CA GLU A 230 5.86 -48.35 -0.67
C GLU A 230 7.26 -47.76 -0.93
N GLY A 231 8.27 -48.35 -0.29
CA GLY A 231 9.64 -47.83 -0.31
C GLY A 231 9.91 -46.65 0.62
N PHE A 232 8.95 -46.27 1.47
CA PHE A 232 9.12 -45.30 2.55
C PHE A 232 8.68 -45.86 3.91
N TYR A 233 9.27 -45.35 4.98
CA TYR A 233 8.89 -45.63 6.37
C TYR A 233 8.59 -44.35 7.13
N LYS A 234 7.77 -44.44 8.17
CA LYS A 234 7.36 -43.30 8.98
C LYS A 234 8.44 -42.92 9.99
N SER A 235 8.82 -41.65 10.02
CA SER A 235 9.74 -41.07 11.00
C SER A 235 9.09 -39.86 11.70
N GLU A 236 9.77 -39.28 12.70
CA GLU A 236 9.37 -38.00 13.31
C GLU A 236 9.33 -36.84 12.31
N PHE A 237 10.04 -36.95 11.19
CA PHE A 237 10.14 -35.92 10.15
C PHE A 237 9.27 -36.23 8.91
N GLY A 238 8.37 -37.21 9.00
CA GLY A 238 7.54 -37.68 7.87
C GLY A 238 8.11 -38.95 7.21
N CYS A 239 7.77 -39.19 5.94
CA CYS A 239 8.16 -40.41 5.25
C CYS A 239 9.60 -40.33 4.74
N GLN A 240 10.46 -41.22 5.23
CA GLN A 240 11.84 -41.34 4.76
C GLN A 240 12.00 -42.54 3.82
N LYS A 241 12.85 -42.38 2.81
CA LYS A 241 13.04 -43.41 1.78
C LYS A 241 13.82 -44.58 2.36
N CYS A 242 13.35 -45.79 2.13
CA CYS A 242 14.09 -47.00 2.45
C CYS A 242 15.42 -47.05 1.69
N HIS A 243 16.37 -47.80 2.23
CA HIS A 243 17.57 -48.19 1.48
C HIS A 243 17.14 -48.86 0.16
N HIS A 244 17.85 -48.62 -0.95
CA HIS A 244 17.39 -49.01 -2.30
C HIS A 244 17.25 -50.53 -2.51
N TYR A 245 17.76 -51.36 -1.60
CA TYR A 245 17.57 -52.81 -1.58
C TYR A 245 16.32 -53.28 -0.80
N CYS A 246 15.64 -52.39 -0.08
CA CYS A 246 14.50 -52.71 0.77
C CYS A 246 13.20 -52.21 0.14
N LYS A 247 12.25 -53.13 -0.11
CA LYS A 247 10.87 -52.76 -0.51
C LYS A 247 10.06 -52.20 0.67
N THR A 248 10.31 -52.71 1.87
CA THR A 248 9.75 -52.24 3.13
C THR A 248 10.87 -52.11 4.15
N CYS A 249 10.76 -51.13 5.03
CA CYS A 249 11.68 -50.88 6.13
C CYS A 249 10.88 -50.24 7.28
N ASN A 250 11.31 -50.42 8.53
CA ASN A 250 10.64 -49.91 9.73
C ASN A 250 11.63 -49.14 10.59
#